data_AF-A0A6L7MCJ6-F1
#
_entry.id   AF-A0A6L7MCJ6-F1
#
_cell.length_a   1.000
_cell.length_b   1.000
_cell.length_c   1.000
_cell.angle_alpha   90.00
_cell.angle_beta   90.00
_cell.angle_gamma   90.00
#
_symmetry.space_group_name_H-M   'P 1'
#
loop_
_entity.id
_entity.type
_entity.pdbx_description
1 polymer ?
#
loop_
_entity_poly.entity_id
_entity_poly.type
_entity_poly.pdbx_seq_one_letter_code
_entity_poly.pdbx_strand_id
1 'polypeptide(L)'
;MALGENEIPCENLLRLFEIKLLEMTGHGLLLDREADHETEIQAHGVYRYDVESGPVPVDRSGSAWNILKGTTLIALQSPLSMKHESRGAAKKFMRGMIDLHLGHRPLRSREILQFIRTAQPD
;
A
#
# COMPACT_ATOMS: atom_id res chain seq x y z
N MET A 1 -29.89 16.05 5.01
CA MET A 1 -28.86 16.47 4.04
C MET A 1 -27.84 15.35 4.01
N ALA A 2 -27.97 14.42 3.05
CA ALA A 2 -27.05 13.30 2.92
C ALA A 2 -25.74 13.84 2.33
N LEU A 3 -24.63 13.72 3.09
CA LEU A 3 -23.31 14.03 2.59
C LEU A 3 -22.89 12.96 1.57
N GLY A 4 -23.07 13.30 0.29
CA GLY A 4 -22.24 12.95 -0.85
C GLY A 4 -21.90 11.48 -1.12
N GLU A 5 -22.50 10.94 -2.18
CA GLU A 5 -22.08 9.72 -2.90
C GLU A 5 -20.69 9.83 -3.58
N ASN A 6 -19.83 10.76 -3.15
CA ASN A 6 -18.53 11.07 -3.75
C ASN A 6 -17.43 11.32 -2.69
N GLU A 7 -17.60 10.81 -1.47
CA GLU A 7 -16.57 10.92 -0.44
C GLU A 7 -15.41 9.96 -0.73
N ILE A 8 -14.21 10.50 -0.94
CA ILE A 8 -13.01 9.69 -1.12
C ILE A 8 -12.73 8.98 0.20
N PRO A 9 -12.67 7.63 0.23
CA PRO A 9 -12.46 6.90 1.46
C PRO A 9 -11.14 7.30 2.12
N CYS A 10 -11.14 7.52 3.44
CA CYS A 10 -9.94 7.93 4.18
C CYS A 10 -8.74 7.00 3.95
N GLU A 11 -8.96 5.70 3.73
CA GLU A 11 -7.88 4.75 3.43
C GLU A 11 -7.16 5.09 2.10
N ASN A 12 -7.89 5.57 1.10
CA ASN A 12 -7.35 6.01 -0.20
C ASN A 12 -6.49 7.26 -0.02
N LEU A 13 -7.01 8.26 0.71
CA LEU A 13 -6.26 9.48 1.05
C LEU A 13 -4.99 9.17 1.83
N LEU A 14 -5.07 8.23 2.79
CA LEU A 14 -3.91 7.83 3.56
C LEU A 14 -2.85 7.13 2.69
N ARG A 15 -3.24 6.29 1.73
CA ARG A 15 -2.26 5.70 0.79
C ARG A 15 -1.57 6.78 -0.05
N LEU A 16 -2.31 7.79 -0.53
CA LEU A 16 -1.71 8.93 -1.25
C LEU A 16 -0.68 9.65 -0.38
N PHE A 17 -1.04 9.96 0.87
CA PHE A 17 -0.13 10.62 1.81
C PHE A 17 1.15 9.81 2.04
N GLU A 18 1.02 8.51 2.30
CA GLU A 18 2.18 7.65 2.57
C GLU A 18 3.11 7.50 1.35
N ILE A 19 2.55 7.38 0.13
CA ILE A 19 3.35 7.37 -1.10
C ILE A 19 4.15 8.66 -1.22
N LYS A 20 3.49 9.81 -1.01
CA LYS A 20 4.15 11.12 -1.07
C LYS A 20 5.20 11.30 0.02
N LEU A 21 4.95 10.78 1.21
CA LEU A 21 5.92 10.78 2.30
C LEU A 21 7.18 9.98 1.93
N LEU A 22 7.01 8.78 1.38
CA LEU A 22 8.13 7.96 0.93
C LEU A 22 8.92 8.65 -0.18
N GLU A 23 8.24 9.21 -1.18
CA GLU A 23 8.86 9.99 -2.26
C GLU A 23 9.68 11.19 -1.72
N MET A 24 9.09 12.00 -0.85
CA MET A 24 9.74 13.18 -0.27
C MET A 24 10.93 12.86 0.64
N THR A 25 11.01 11.63 1.16
CA THR A 25 12.13 11.18 2.00
C THR A 25 13.21 10.41 1.23
N GLY A 26 13.09 10.32 -0.10
CA GLY A 26 14.06 9.63 -0.97
C GLY A 26 13.79 8.13 -1.14
N HIS A 27 12.63 7.63 -0.71
CA HIS A 27 12.22 6.22 -0.76
C HIS A 27 11.05 5.99 -1.72
N GLY A 28 11.01 6.73 -2.84
CA GLY A 28 9.92 6.63 -3.82
C GLY A 28 9.68 5.19 -4.29
N LEU A 29 8.41 4.87 -4.58
CA LEU A 29 8.00 3.55 -5.03
C LEU A 29 7.96 3.47 -6.56
N LEU A 30 8.59 2.44 -7.13
CA LEU A 30 8.32 2.00 -8.50
C LEU A 30 7.01 1.19 -8.51
N LEU A 31 5.99 1.65 -9.26
CA LEU A 31 4.64 1.06 -9.23
C LEU A 31 4.07 0.75 -10.62
N ASP A 32 4.67 1.29 -11.67
CA ASP A 32 4.24 1.21 -13.06
C ASP A 32 5.02 0.16 -13.87
N ARG A 33 6.22 -0.21 -13.41
CA ARG A 33 7.10 -1.17 -14.06
C ARG A 33 7.67 -2.20 -13.09
N GLU A 34 8.10 -3.31 -13.66
CA GLU A 34 8.91 -4.32 -12.97
C GLU A 34 10.31 -3.76 -12.66
N ALA A 35 11.07 -4.49 -11.84
CA ALA A 35 12.41 -4.10 -11.40
C ALA A 35 13.44 -3.97 -12.54
N ASP A 36 13.13 -4.49 -13.72
CA ASP A 36 13.91 -4.28 -14.95
C ASP A 36 13.69 -2.90 -15.59
N HIS A 37 12.68 -2.14 -15.13
CA HIS A 37 12.23 -0.86 -15.68
C HIS A 37 11.78 -0.89 -17.16
N GLU A 38 11.69 -2.05 -17.78
CA GLU A 38 11.27 -2.21 -19.17
C GLU A 38 9.83 -2.71 -19.25
N THR A 39 9.46 -3.62 -18.34
CA THR A 39 8.18 -4.32 -18.37
C THR A 39 7.15 -3.57 -17.53
N GLU A 40 6.01 -3.20 -18.14
CA GLU A 40 4.90 -2.60 -17.39
C GLU A 40 4.18 -3.63 -16.50
N ILE A 41 3.71 -3.19 -15.34
CA ILE A 41 2.98 -4.05 -14.41
C ILE A 41 1.70 -4.57 -15.05
N GLN A 42 1.59 -5.90 -15.12
CA GLN A 42 0.42 -6.57 -15.64
C GLN A 42 -0.60 -6.79 -14.52
N ALA A 43 -1.85 -6.40 -14.73
CA ALA A 43 -2.91 -6.49 -13.73
C ALA A 43 -3.06 -7.90 -13.13
N HIS A 44 -2.85 -8.94 -13.96
CA HIS A 44 -3.05 -10.34 -13.59
C HIS A 44 -1.78 -10.98 -12.99
N GLY A 45 -0.65 -10.26 -13.03
CA GLY A 45 0.63 -10.72 -12.50
C GLY A 45 0.66 -10.73 -10.96
N VAL A 46 1.62 -11.47 -10.43
CA VAL A 46 1.97 -11.49 -9.00
C VAL A 46 3.42 -11.06 -8.87
N TYR A 47 3.67 -10.17 -7.92
CA TYR A 47 4.94 -9.50 -7.75
C TYR A 47 5.40 -9.58 -6.30
N ARG A 48 6.67 -9.91 -6.10
CA ARG A 48 7.39 -9.64 -4.84
C ARG A 48 8.03 -8.26 -4.97
N TYR A 49 7.65 -7.33 -4.10
CA TYR A 49 8.27 -6.03 -4.02
C TYR A 49 9.61 -6.14 -3.29
N ASP A 50 10.67 -5.81 -4.01
CA ASP A 50 11.99 -5.57 -3.46
C ASP A 50 12.15 -4.08 -3.15
N VAL A 51 12.69 -3.75 -1.98
CA VAL A 51 12.77 -2.35 -1.54
C VAL A 51 13.79 -1.57 -2.37
N GLU A 52 14.86 -2.24 -2.84
CA GLU A 52 15.92 -1.58 -3.59
C GLU A 52 15.59 -1.49 -5.08
N SER A 53 14.94 -2.53 -5.64
CA SER A 53 14.73 -2.63 -7.09
C SER A 53 13.28 -2.55 -7.54
N GLY A 54 12.29 -2.63 -6.65
CA GLY A 54 10.87 -2.59 -7.00
C GLY A 54 10.24 -3.97 -7.29
N PRO A 55 9.15 -4.03 -8.07
CA PRO A 55 8.37 -5.27 -8.28
C PRO A 55 9.11 -6.32 -9.10
N VAL A 56 9.29 -7.53 -8.55
CA VAL A 56 9.85 -8.69 -9.25
C VAL A 56 8.74 -9.72 -9.51
N PRO A 57 8.51 -10.18 -10.75
CA PRO A 57 7.47 -11.15 -11.05
C PRO A 57 7.74 -12.50 -10.36
N VAL A 58 6.69 -13.16 -9.89
CA VAL A 58 6.76 -14.48 -9.24
C VAL A 58 5.56 -15.34 -9.64
N ASP A 59 5.75 -16.66 -9.70
CA ASP A 59 4.71 -17.59 -10.14
C ASP A 59 3.57 -17.80 -9.14
N ARG A 60 3.80 -17.49 -7.85
CA ARG A 60 2.86 -17.82 -6.77
C ARG A 60 2.56 -16.63 -5.88
N SER A 61 1.26 -16.47 -5.63
CA SER A 61 0.74 -15.67 -4.54
C SER A 61 1.23 -16.21 -3.19
N GLY A 62 1.50 -15.31 -2.25
CA GLY A 62 1.87 -15.63 -0.88
C GLY A 62 1.22 -14.67 0.11
N SER A 63 1.35 -14.99 1.40
CA SER A 63 0.80 -14.18 2.49
C SER A 63 1.79 -13.14 3.03
N ALA A 64 2.95 -12.95 2.41
CA ALA A 64 3.88 -11.89 2.80
C ALA A 64 3.28 -10.50 2.53
N TRP A 65 3.79 -9.45 3.20
CA TRP A 65 3.30 -8.08 3.01
C TRP A 65 3.81 -7.46 1.71
N ASN A 66 4.95 -7.93 1.21
CA ASN A 66 5.56 -7.48 -0.03
C ASN A 66 5.18 -8.35 -1.25
N ILE A 67 4.25 -9.31 -1.10
CA ILE A 67 3.69 -10.02 -2.26
C ILE A 67 2.36 -9.36 -2.64
N LEU A 68 2.28 -8.87 -3.88
CA LEU A 68 1.19 -8.05 -4.40
C LEU A 68 0.69 -8.61 -5.72
N LYS A 69 -0.61 -8.42 -5.99
CA LYS A 69 -1.16 -8.55 -7.34
C LYS A 69 -0.86 -7.28 -8.12
N GLY A 70 -0.72 -7.39 -9.44
CA GLY A 70 -0.56 -6.23 -10.31
C GLY A 70 -1.70 -5.22 -10.18
N THR A 71 -2.95 -5.68 -9.99
CA THR A 71 -4.08 -4.79 -9.68
C THR A 71 -3.88 -3.91 -8.44
N THR A 72 -3.11 -4.36 -7.45
CA THR A 72 -2.79 -3.56 -6.26
C THR A 72 -1.74 -2.50 -6.58
N LEU A 73 -0.68 -2.86 -7.30
CA LEU A 73 0.35 -1.91 -7.75
C LEU A 73 -0.25 -0.82 -8.64
N ILE A 74 -1.08 -1.20 -9.60
CA ILE A 74 -1.80 -0.26 -10.48
C ILE A 74 -2.73 0.66 -9.66
N ALA A 75 -3.45 0.12 -8.68
CA ALA A 75 -4.31 0.93 -7.83
C ALA A 75 -3.52 1.93 -6.97
N LEU A 76 -2.29 1.61 -6.57
CA LEU A 76 -1.41 2.52 -5.83
C LEU A 76 -0.87 3.67 -6.70
N GLN A 77 -0.84 3.54 -8.03
CA GLN A 77 -0.49 4.65 -8.92
C GLN A 77 -1.55 5.77 -8.89
N SER A 78 -2.80 5.44 -8.58
CA SER A 78 -3.91 6.39 -8.47
C SER A 78 -4.75 6.12 -7.22
N PRO A 79 -4.23 6.40 -6.01
CA PRO A 79 -4.88 6.00 -4.77
C PRO A 79 -6.30 6.57 -4.60
N LEU A 80 -6.58 7.77 -5.14
CA LEU A 80 -7.89 8.40 -5.02
C LEU A 80 -9.01 7.59 -5.71
N SER A 81 -8.72 6.90 -6.81
CA SER A 81 -9.66 6.04 -7.55
C SER A 81 -9.58 4.56 -7.15
N MET A 82 -8.78 4.23 -6.12
CA MET A 82 -8.61 2.85 -5.65
C MET A 82 -9.92 2.23 -5.16
N LYS A 83 -10.27 1.10 -5.77
CA LYS A 83 -11.44 0.27 -5.43
C LYS A 83 -11.24 -0.48 -4.12
N HIS A 84 -12.36 -0.84 -3.48
CA HIS A 84 -12.38 -1.56 -2.20
C HIS A 84 -11.52 -2.84 -2.20
N GLU A 85 -11.51 -3.58 -3.31
CA GLU A 85 -10.76 -4.84 -3.49
C GLU A 85 -9.23 -4.70 -3.29
N SER A 86 -8.66 -3.54 -3.65
CA SER A 86 -7.21 -3.31 -3.53
C SER A 86 -6.80 -2.69 -2.19
N ARG A 87 -7.75 -2.14 -1.41
CA ARG A 87 -7.45 -1.40 -0.17
C ARG A 87 -6.73 -2.24 0.87
N GLY A 88 -7.20 -3.47 1.09
CA GLY A 88 -6.61 -4.37 2.08
C GLY A 88 -5.14 -4.72 1.76
N ALA A 89 -4.87 -5.07 0.50
CA ALA A 89 -3.52 -5.39 0.03
C ALA A 89 -2.61 -4.15 0.05
N ALA A 90 -3.10 -3.01 -0.46
CA ALA A 90 -2.39 -1.73 -0.43
C ALA A 90 -2.00 -1.32 1.00
N LYS A 91 -2.94 -1.40 1.95
CA LYS A 91 -2.71 -1.10 3.36
C LYS A 91 -1.64 -2.00 3.98
N LYS A 92 -1.71 -3.30 3.71
CA LYS A 92 -0.74 -4.27 4.22
C LYS A 92 0.67 -4.01 3.68
N PHE A 93 0.77 -3.73 2.39
CA PHE A 93 2.04 -3.41 1.74
C PHE A 93 2.68 -2.14 2.30
N MET A 94 1.94 -1.03 2.29
CA MET A 94 2.43 0.25 2.78
C MET A 94 2.80 0.20 4.26
N ARG A 95 2.08 -0.60 5.06
CA ARG A 95 2.46 -0.84 6.46
C ARG A 95 3.86 -1.45 6.56
N GLY A 96 4.14 -2.49 5.77
CA GLY A 96 5.46 -3.12 5.73
C GLY A 96 6.55 -2.17 5.23
N MET A 97 6.29 -1.39 4.17
CA MET A 97 7.22 -0.35 3.69
C MET A 97 7.56 0.67 4.78
N ILE A 98 6.56 1.25 5.43
CA ILE A 98 6.80 2.23 6.49
C ILE A 98 7.53 1.60 7.67
N ASP A 99 7.19 0.38 8.07
CA ASP A 99 7.81 -0.30 9.20
C ASP A 99 9.31 -0.59 8.96
N LEU A 100 9.69 -0.88 7.71
CA LEU A 100 11.10 -0.99 7.31
C LEU A 100 11.84 0.34 7.51
N HIS A 101 11.27 1.46 7.06
CA HIS A 101 11.92 2.77 7.18
C HIS A 101 11.93 3.32 8.62
N LEU A 102 11.10 2.78 9.52
CA LEU A 102 11.09 3.13 10.94
C LEU A 102 12.09 2.32 11.78
N GLY A 103 12.85 1.41 11.18
CA GLY A 103 13.87 0.62 11.88
C GLY A 103 13.31 -0.15 13.08
N HIS A 104 12.13 -0.77 12.92
CA HIS A 104 11.40 -1.51 13.95
C HIS A 104 10.80 -0.70 15.10
N ARG A 105 10.77 0.64 15.02
CA ARG A 105 9.99 1.45 15.99
C ARG A 105 8.51 1.48 15.60
N PRO A 106 7.59 0.97 16.42
CA PRO A 106 6.17 1.01 16.10
C PRO A 106 5.67 2.46 16.07
N LEU A 107 4.74 2.76 15.15
CA LEU A 107 4.04 4.03 15.17
C LEU A 107 3.06 4.08 16.35
N ARG A 108 3.27 5.03 17.27
CA ARG A 108 2.42 5.26 18.44
C ARG A 108 0.95 5.49 18.07
N SER A 109 0.67 6.11 16.92
CA SER A 109 -0.70 6.28 16.42
C SER A 109 -1.43 4.95 16.20
N ARG A 110 -0.72 3.87 15.83
CA ARG A 110 -1.31 2.54 15.64
C ARG A 110 -1.64 1.87 16.97
N GLU A 111 -0.78 2.01 17.97
CA GLU A 111 -1.03 1.51 19.32
C GLU A 111 -2.29 2.14 19.91
N ILE A 112 -2.45 3.45 19.72
CA ILE A 112 -3.64 4.20 20.14
C ILE A 112 -4.89 3.70 19.38
N LEU A 113 -4.82 3.55 18.06
CA LEU A 113 -5.95 3.04 17.27
C LEU A 113 -6.34 1.61 17.66
N GLN A 114 -5.37 0.75 17.93
CA GLN A 114 -5.61 -0.61 18.41
C GLN A 114 -6.27 -0.57 19.78
N PHE A 115 -5.75 0.24 20.69
CA PHE A 115 -6.33 0.46 22.02
C PHE A 115 -7.79 0.92 21.93
N ILE A 116 -8.09 1.94 21.12
CA ILE A 116 -9.46 2.44 20.91
C ILE A 116 -10.37 1.34 20.36
N ARG A 117 -9.91 0.55 19.38
CA ARG A 117 -10.69 -0.56 18.81
C ARG A 117 -10.98 -1.68 19.82
N THR A 118 -10.06 -1.94 20.74
CA THR A 118 -10.28 -2.92 21.83
C THR A 118 -11.05 -2.35 23.02
N ALA A 119 -11.09 -1.02 23.17
CA ALA A 119 -11.75 -0.32 24.27
C ALA A 119 -13.21 0.09 23.97
N GLN A 120 -13.69 -0.11 22.74
CA GLN A 120 -15.13 -0.17 22.45
C GLN A 120 -15.55 -1.64 22.38
N PRO A 121 -16.16 -2.20 23.45
CA PRO A 121 -16.97 -3.40 23.31
C PRO A 121 -18.28 -3.06 22.58
N ASP A 122 -18.82 -4.02 21.82
CA ASP A 122 -20.14 -3.96 21.19
C ASP A 122 -21.25 -3.56 22.20
#